data_AF-A0A8X6P7X8-F1
#
_entry.id   AF-A0A8X6P7X8-F1
#
_cell.length_a   1.000
_cell.length_b   1.000
_cell.length_c   1.000
_cell.angle_alpha   90.00
_cell.angle_beta   90.00
_cell.angle_gamma   90.00
#
_symmetry.space_group_name_H-M   'P 1'
#
loop_
_entity.id
_entity.type
_entity.pdbx_description
1 polymer ?
#
loop_
_entity_poly.entity_id
_entity_poly.type
_entity_poly.pdbx_seq_one_letter_code
_entity_poly.pdbx_strand_id
1 'polypeptide(L)'
;MWPETSHPINEGIISTEKCGKSFSLINNSPVTASLFSRLSSYNKIIRIIGWILRFKYNLKTVKECRKKGCLTIFEMNEAEKRIVQLIQEESFTEESVKGLKTLNILRDEESILKIKTKLTEKTDL
;
A
#
# COMPACT_ATOMS: atom_id res chain seq x y z
N MET A 1 54.81 -13.48 -10.97
CA MET A 1 54.89 -13.92 -9.56
C MET A 1 54.23 -12.83 -8.74
N TRP A 2 53.00 -13.06 -8.29
CA TRP A 2 52.25 -12.11 -7.44
C TRP A 2 52.82 -12.13 -6.02
N PRO A 3 52.89 -11.01 -5.30
CA PRO A 3 53.35 -11.04 -3.92
C PRO A 3 52.26 -11.65 -3.03
N GLU A 4 52.58 -12.73 -2.32
CA GLU A 4 51.79 -13.22 -1.21
C GLU A 4 51.98 -12.28 -0.03
N THR A 5 51.10 -11.28 0.09
CA THR A 5 51.01 -10.50 1.31
C THR A 5 49.98 -11.17 2.22
N SER A 6 50.43 -12.03 3.12
CA SER A 6 49.62 -12.57 4.22
C SER A 6 49.31 -11.47 5.24
N HIS A 7 48.34 -10.62 4.91
CA HIS A 7 47.76 -9.71 5.90
C HIS A 7 46.78 -10.53 6.75
N PRO A 8 46.95 -10.61 8.08
CA PRO A 8 45.93 -11.21 8.92
C PRO A 8 44.67 -10.35 8.77
N ILE A 9 43.61 -10.96 8.24
CA ILE A 9 42.30 -10.32 8.13
C ILE A 9 41.85 -9.99 9.55
N ASN A 10 41.86 -8.70 9.91
CA ASN A 10 41.37 -8.25 11.20
C ASN A 10 39.83 -8.24 11.16
N GLU A 11 39.22 -9.33 11.61
CA GLU A 11 37.76 -9.51 11.69
C GLU A 11 37.06 -8.41 12.53
N GLY A 12 37.81 -7.72 13.40
CA GLY A 12 37.31 -6.58 14.16
C GLY A 12 36.91 -5.40 13.28
N ILE A 13 37.66 -5.13 12.21
CA ILE A 13 37.38 -4.03 11.26
C ILE A 13 36.16 -4.37 10.39
N ILE A 14 36.06 -5.63 9.93
CA ILE A 14 34.94 -6.13 9.13
C ILE A 14 33.61 -6.06 9.91
N SER A 15 33.66 -6.26 11.23
CA SER A 15 32.49 -6.19 12.10
C SER A 15 32.00 -4.75 12.33
N THR A 16 32.91 -3.76 12.27
CA THR A 16 32.55 -2.33 12.32
C THR A 16 32.01 -1.79 10.99
N GLU A 17 32.31 -2.47 9.88
CA GLU A 17 31.77 -2.19 8.54
C GLU A 17 30.41 -2.87 8.26
N LYS A 18 29.78 -3.51 9.26
CA LYS A 18 28.37 -3.88 9.13
C LYS A 18 27.53 -2.61 9.00
N CYS A 19 27.32 -2.26 7.74
CA CYS A 19 26.30 -1.41 7.15
C CYS A 19 25.33 -0.92 8.21
N GLY A 20 25.48 0.36 8.57
CA GLY A 20 24.69 1.02 9.60
C GLY A 20 23.26 0.55 9.52
N LYS A 21 22.79 -0.09 10.62
CA LYS A 21 21.43 -0.60 10.75
C LYS A 21 20.51 0.49 10.22
N SER A 22 19.91 0.24 9.05
CA SER A 22 18.96 1.18 8.48
C SER A 22 17.77 1.18 9.45
N PHE A 23 17.76 2.19 10.33
CA PHE A 23 16.72 2.33 11.32
C PHE A 23 15.53 2.91 10.58
N SER A 24 14.70 2.04 10.02
CA SER A 24 13.40 2.45 9.50
C SER A 24 12.57 2.89 10.70
N LEU A 25 12.48 4.19 10.94
CA LEU A 25 11.49 4.76 11.83
C LEU A 25 10.11 4.40 11.26
N ILE A 26 9.47 3.37 11.84
CA ILE A 26 8.07 3.08 11.57
C ILE A 26 7.28 4.11 12.37
N ASN A 27 7.00 5.24 11.73
CA ASN A 27 6.07 6.22 12.29
C ASN A 27 4.67 5.61 12.24
N ASN A 28 4.11 5.28 13.40
CA ASN A 28 2.75 4.73 13.53
C ASN A 28 1.64 5.79 13.32
N SER A 29 2.00 7.03 12.98
CA SER A 29 1.05 8.02 12.44
C SER A 29 0.38 7.49 11.17
N PRO A 30 -0.88 7.85 10.87
CA PRO A 30 -1.53 7.47 9.61
C PRO A 30 -0.74 8.04 8.41
N VAL A 31 0.23 7.25 7.91
CA VAL A 31 1.14 7.57 6.81
C VAL A 31 0.36 7.91 5.53
N THR A 32 -0.83 7.35 5.40
CA THR A 32 -1.78 7.48 4.29
C THR A 32 -2.19 8.93 4.02
N ALA A 33 -2.73 9.65 5.00
CA ALA A 33 -3.19 11.03 4.82
C ALA A 33 -2.04 12.00 4.44
N SER A 34 -0.87 11.84 5.06
CA SER A 34 0.33 12.64 4.76
C SER A 34 0.94 12.30 3.38
N LEU A 35 0.87 11.04 2.96
CA LEU A 35 1.32 10.62 1.64
C LEU A 35 0.40 11.15 0.54
N PHE A 36 -0.92 11.11 0.75
CA PHE A 36 -1.90 11.58 -0.22
C PHE A 36 -1.85 13.10 -0.42
N SER A 37 -1.61 13.89 0.63
CA SER A 37 -1.46 15.35 0.49
C SER A 37 -0.19 15.76 -0.25
N ARG A 38 0.91 15.03 -0.08
CA ARG A 38 2.19 15.28 -0.78
C ARG A 38 2.15 14.91 -2.26
N LEU A 39 1.36 13.89 -2.60
CA LEU A 39 1.18 13.43 -3.97
C LEU A 39 -0.04 14.15 -4.54
N SER A 40 0.13 15.40 -4.96
CA SER A 40 -0.95 16.29 -5.44
C SER A 40 -1.66 15.83 -6.73
N SER A 41 -1.58 14.54 -7.09
CA SER A 41 -2.25 13.91 -8.21
C SER A 41 -2.81 12.55 -7.81
N TYR A 42 -4.13 12.42 -7.88
CA TYR A 42 -4.87 11.18 -7.63
C TYR A 42 -4.32 9.98 -8.39
N ASN A 43 -4.04 10.16 -9.69
CA ASN A 43 -3.45 9.11 -10.53
C ASN A 43 -2.05 8.69 -10.07
N LYS A 44 -1.25 9.60 -9.52
CA LYS A 44 0.07 9.24 -8.96
C LYS A 44 -0.08 8.40 -7.70
N ILE A 45 -1.04 8.73 -6.84
CA ILE A 45 -1.35 7.96 -5.63
C ILE A 45 -1.76 6.53 -6.01
N ILE A 46 -2.72 6.39 -6.93
CA ILE A 46 -3.18 5.07 -7.40
C ILE A 46 -1.99 4.24 -7.91
N ARG A 47 -1.10 4.83 -8.70
CA ARG A 47 0.09 4.13 -9.22
C ARG A 47 1.02 3.67 -8.09
N ILE A 48 1.27 4.53 -7.10
CA ILE A 48 2.15 4.19 -5.97
C ILE A 48 1.54 3.06 -5.14
N ILE A 49 0.25 3.15 -4.79
CA ILE A 49 -0.45 2.10 -4.05
C ILE A 49 -0.49 0.81 -4.87
N GLY A 50 -0.72 0.87 -6.18
CA GLY A 50 -0.68 -0.29 -7.08
C GLY A 50 0.67 -1.00 -7.04
N TRP A 51 1.78 -0.26 -7.04
CA TRP A 51 3.12 -0.84 -6.89
C TRP A 51 3.34 -1.47 -5.52
N ILE A 52 2.88 -0.84 -4.44
CA ILE A 52 2.97 -1.40 -3.08
C ILE A 52 2.19 -2.71 -2.97
N LEU A 53 0.97 -2.76 -3.51
CA LEU A 53 0.14 -3.96 -3.52
C LEU A 53 0.77 -5.08 -4.36
N ARG A 54 1.29 -4.76 -5.55
CA ARG A 54 2.02 -5.71 -6.38
C ARG A 54 3.28 -6.23 -5.68
N PHE A 55 4.01 -5.35 -5.01
CA PHE A 55 5.19 -5.73 -4.24
C PHE A 55 4.82 -6.72 -3.13
N LYS A 56 3.80 -6.40 -2.33
CA LYS A 56 3.24 -7.30 -1.30
C LYS A 56 2.82 -8.65 -1.88
N TYR A 57 2.19 -8.66 -3.04
CA TYR A 57 1.82 -9.90 -3.75
C TYR A 57 3.06 -10.71 -4.15
N ASN A 58 4.03 -10.06 -4.80
CA ASN A 58 5.24 -10.70 -5.29
C ASN A 58 6.13 -11.26 -4.17
N LEU A 59 6.11 -10.66 -2.98
CA LEU A 59 6.80 -11.20 -1.79
C LEU A 59 6.25 -12.56 -1.36
N LYS A 60 4.94 -12.78 -1.53
CA LYS A 60 4.26 -14.02 -1.16
C LYS A 60 4.23 -15.06 -2.29
N THR A 61 4.80 -14.73 -3.44
CA THR A 61 4.66 -15.52 -4.68
C THR A 61 6.01 -16.03 -5.16
N VAL A 62 6.04 -17.29 -5.60
CA VAL A 62 7.21 -17.91 -6.25
C VAL A 62 7.65 -17.11 -7.47
N LYS A 63 8.96 -17.13 -7.78
CA LYS A 63 9.60 -16.17 -8.70
C LYS A 63 8.99 -16.18 -10.10
N GLU A 64 8.53 -17.34 -10.54
CA GLU A 64 7.96 -17.64 -11.85
C GLU A 64 6.58 -17.00 -12.02
N CYS A 65 5.79 -16.93 -10.94
CA CYS A 65 4.42 -16.41 -10.93
C CYS A 65 4.35 -14.91 -10.55
N ARG A 66 5.50 -14.26 -10.31
CA ARG A 66 5.52 -12.83 -9.96
C ARG A 66 5.04 -11.97 -11.12
N LYS A 67 4.22 -10.97 -10.79
CA LYS A 67 3.77 -9.96 -11.73
C LYS A 67 4.95 -9.06 -12.12
N LYS A 68 5.14 -8.83 -13.41
CA LYS A 68 6.21 -8.02 -14.01
C LYS A 68 5.62 -7.04 -15.03
N GLY A 69 6.42 -6.06 -15.47
CA GLY A 69 6.00 -5.06 -16.46
C GLY A 69 5.12 -3.95 -15.87
N CYS A 70 4.36 -3.24 -16.71
CA CYS A 70 3.50 -2.13 -16.30
C CYS A 70 2.37 -2.57 -15.35
N LEU A 71 1.84 -1.65 -14.54
CA LEU A 71 0.62 -1.91 -13.76
C LEU A 71 -0.55 -2.19 -14.69
N THR A 72 -1.29 -3.25 -14.40
CA THR A 72 -2.53 -3.56 -15.14
C THR A 72 -3.66 -2.66 -14.66
N ILE A 73 -4.70 -2.49 -15.50
CA ILE A 73 -5.92 -1.76 -15.13
C ILE A 73 -6.54 -2.39 -13.86
N PHE A 74 -6.56 -3.71 -13.77
CA PHE A 74 -7.05 -4.41 -12.59
C PHE A 74 -6.29 -3.99 -11.32
N GLU A 75 -4.96 -3.95 -11.35
CA GLU A 75 -4.19 -3.51 -10.18
C GLU A 75 -4.36 -2.03 -9.84
N MET A 76 -4.63 -1.19 -10.84
CA MET A 76 -4.97 0.21 -10.60
C MET A 76 -6.35 0.34 -9.94
N ASN A 77 -7.34 -0.42 -10.40
CA ASN A 77 -8.69 -0.43 -9.80
C ASN A 77 -8.64 -0.96 -8.35
N GLU A 78 -7.89 -2.04 -8.10
CA GLU A 78 -7.69 -2.56 -6.75
C GLU A 78 -6.97 -1.56 -5.83
N ALA A 79 -6.01 -0.81 -6.37
CA ALA A 79 -5.34 0.25 -5.63
C ALA A 79 -6.30 1.39 -5.28
N GLU A 80 -7.11 1.84 -6.24
CA GLU A 80 -8.14 2.86 -6.05
C GLU A 80 -9.15 2.45 -4.97
N LYS A 81 -9.72 1.24 -5.08
CA LYS A 81 -10.60 0.68 -4.05
C LYS A 81 -9.95 0.67 -2.67
N ARG A 82 -8.70 0.22 -2.58
CA ARG A 82 -7.99 0.18 -1.29
C ARG A 82 -7.77 1.57 -0.71
N ILE A 83 -7.52 2.58 -1.53
CA ILE A 83 -7.42 3.98 -1.09
C ILE A 83 -8.76 4.44 -0.50
N VAL A 84 -9.87 4.18 -1.19
CA VAL A 84 -11.22 4.54 -0.71
C VAL A 84 -11.50 3.86 0.63
N GLN A 85 -11.22 2.57 0.75
CA GLN A 85 -11.38 1.83 2.02
C GLN A 85 -10.58 2.48 3.15
N LEU A 86 -9.30 2.79 2.93
CA LEU A 86 -8.44 3.42 3.93
C LEU A 86 -8.99 4.78 4.38
N ILE A 87 -9.41 5.62 3.43
CA ILE A 87 -10.01 6.92 3.76
C ILE A 87 -11.28 6.74 4.58
N GLN A 88 -12.11 5.75 4.24
CA GLN A 88 -13.33 5.47 4.99
C GLN A 88 -13.04 4.93 6.39
N GLU A 89 -12.08 4.01 6.54
CA GLU A 89 -11.60 3.50 7.83
C GLU A 89 -11.09 4.64 8.73
N GLU A 90 -10.40 5.63 8.15
CA GLU A 90 -9.88 6.79 8.87
C GLU A 90 -10.95 7.83 9.20
N SER A 91 -11.90 8.05 8.29
CA SER A 91 -12.88 9.16 8.39
C SER A 91 -14.16 8.75 9.11
N PHE A 92 -14.55 7.48 9.02
CA PHE A 92 -15.81 6.98 9.56
C PHE A 92 -15.57 6.04 10.74
N THR A 93 -15.70 6.56 11.95
CA THR A 93 -15.83 5.76 13.17
C THR A 93 -17.23 5.16 13.27
N GLU A 94 -17.41 4.07 14.02
CA GLU A 94 -18.72 3.44 14.28
C GLU A 94 -19.79 4.45 14.72
N GLU A 95 -19.41 5.46 15.51
CA GLU A 95 -20.32 6.51 15.97
C GLU A 95 -20.75 7.46 14.83
N SER A 96 -19.81 7.83 13.95
CA SER A 96 -20.12 8.65 12.77
C SER A 96 -21.05 7.93 11.80
N VAL A 97 -20.90 6.61 11.62
CA VAL A 97 -21.76 5.81 10.74
C VAL A 97 -23.20 5.74 11.28
N LYS A 98 -23.38 5.68 12.61
CA LYS A 98 -24.73 5.75 13.23
C LYS A 98 -25.43 7.08 12.95
N GLY A 99 -24.69 8.18 12.84
CA GLY A 99 -25.22 9.50 12.46
C GLY A 99 -25.68 9.59 11.01
N LEU A 100 -25.19 8.69 10.15
CA LEU A 100 -25.53 8.66 8.73
C LEU A 100 -26.74 7.76 8.40
N LYS A 101 -27.48 7.25 9.41
CA LYS A 101 -28.66 6.37 9.22
C LYS A 101 -29.75 6.95 8.31
N THR A 102 -29.84 8.28 8.21
CA THR A 102 -30.79 8.96 7.32
C THR A 102 -30.43 8.75 5.84
N LEU A 103 -29.15 8.49 5.55
CA LEU A 103 -28.67 8.09 4.24
C LEU A 103 -28.73 6.57 4.21
N ASN A 104 -29.44 5.99 3.24
CA ASN A 104 -29.54 4.53 3.08
C ASN A 104 -28.17 3.93 2.73
N ILE A 105 -27.28 3.78 3.70
CA ILE A 105 -25.92 3.29 3.49
C ILE A 105 -25.93 1.77 3.37
N LEU A 106 -25.25 1.28 2.35
CA LEU A 106 -24.94 -0.12 2.12
C LEU A 106 -23.44 -0.31 2.30
N ARG A 107 -23.06 -1.39 2.96
CA ARG A 107 -21.68 -1.86 2.92
C ARG A 107 -21.57 -2.88 1.81
N ASP A 108 -20.67 -2.63 0.86
CA ASP A 108 -20.41 -3.53 -0.27
C ASP A 108 -19.64 -4.79 0.19
N GLU A 109 -19.54 -5.80 -0.68
CA GLU A 109 -18.76 -7.03 -0.44
C GLU A 109 -17.29 -6.71 -0.11
N GLU A 110 -16.78 -5.64 -0.68
CA GLU A 110 -15.43 -5.12 -0.45
C GLU A 110 -15.34 -4.21 0.80
N SER A 111 -16.33 -4.27 1.70
CA SER A 111 -16.41 -3.49 2.95
C SER A 111 -16.45 -1.95 2.78
N ILE A 112 -16.61 -1.44 1.57
CA ILE A 112 -16.75 -0.02 1.28
C ILE A 112 -18.19 0.43 1.59
N LEU A 113 -18.34 1.53 2.31
CA LEU A 113 -19.62 2.19 2.54
C LEU A 113 -20.06 2.94 1.26
N LYS A 114 -21.23 2.61 0.74
CA LYS A 114 -21.87 3.20 -0.44
C LYS A 114 -23.26 3.71 -0.08
N ILE A 115 -23.74 4.76 -0.74
CA ILE A 115 -25.12 5.24 -0.55
C ILE A 115 -26.01 4.54 -1.57
N LYS A 116 -27.10 3.94 -1.10
CA LYS A 116 -28.15 3.39 -1.95
C LYS A 116 -28.88 4.52 -2.66
N THR A 117 -28.69 4.59 -3.96
CA THR A 117 -29.39 5.52 -4.86
C THR A 117 -30.12 4.72 -5.94
N LYS A 118 -31.10 5.33 -6.62
CA LYS A 118 -31.79 4.68 -7.76
C LYS A 118 -30.82 4.24 -8.88
N LEU A 119 -29.62 4.84 -8.93
CA LEU A 119 -28.60 4.48 -9.91
C LEU A 119 -27.85 3.20 -9.53
N THR A 120 -27.59 2.97 -8.23
CA THR A 120 -26.94 1.74 -7.74
C THR A 120 -27.84 0.50 -7.81
N GLU A 121 -29.15 0.67 -8.02
CA GLU A 121 -30.10 -0.43 -8.18
C GLU A 121 -30.24 -0.92 -9.62
N LYS A 122 -29.73 -0.14 -10.60
CA LYS A 122 -29.60 -0.64 -11.96
C LYS A 122 -28.34 -1.51 -12.02
N THR A 123 -28.49 -2.78 -11.72
CA THR A 123 -27.61 -3.78 -12.32
C THR A 123 -27.82 -3.68 -13.82
N ASP A 124 -26.80 -3.22 -14.54
CA ASP A 124 -26.78 -3.25 -15.99
C ASP A 124 -27.03 -4.71 -16.43
N LEU A 125 -28.21 -4.92 -17.04
CA LEU A 125 -28.67 -6.16 -17.66
C LEU A 125 -27.87 -6.47 -18.92
#